data_AF-A0A940HN95-F1
#
_entry.id   AF-A0A940HN95-F1
#
_cell.length_a   1.000
_cell.length_b   1.000
_cell.length_c   1.000
_cell.angle_alpha   90.00
_cell.angle_beta   90.00
_cell.angle_gamma   90.00
#
_symmetry.space_group_name_H-M   'P 1'
#
loop_
_entity.id
_entity.type
_entity.pdbx_description
1 polymer ?
#
loop_
_entity_poly.entity_id
_entity_poly.type
_entity_poly.pdbx_seq_one_letter_code
_entity_poly.pdbx_strand_id
1 'polypeptide(L)'
;GNKAVYRTRMAMADGGELLILAPGVERFGEDDQVDVLIRKYGYRGRLNTLAEFEKPENADLRKNMGAAAHLIHGSSGGRFSITYAVRDISRAEIEGVGFQSADYDEVIRTYDPAKLSYGYNTVDSEEIYFIPNPALGLWIDRERFEQ
;
A
#
# COMPACT_ATOMS: atom_id res chain seq x y z
N GLY A 1 -4.65 -3.68 1.25
CA GLY A 1 -4.88 -2.25 0.91
C GLY A 1 -3.93 -1.34 1.66
N ASN A 2 -4.14 -0.02 1.60
CA ASN A 2 -3.14 0.99 1.95
C ASN A 2 -2.70 1.08 3.41
N LYS A 3 -3.41 0.42 4.33
CA LYS A 3 -2.94 0.28 5.72
C LYS A 3 -1.58 -0.40 5.80
N ALA A 4 -1.28 -1.30 4.87
CA ALA A 4 0.04 -1.93 4.77
C ALA A 4 1.16 -0.90 4.62
N VAL A 5 0.99 0.07 3.72
CA VAL A 5 2.04 1.04 3.36
C VAL A 5 2.51 1.85 4.58
N TYR A 6 1.60 2.53 5.28
CA TYR A 6 2.01 3.38 6.39
C TYR A 6 2.36 2.61 7.67
N ARG A 7 1.85 1.38 7.84
CA ARG A 7 2.22 0.52 8.98
C ARG A 7 3.60 -0.10 8.84
N THR A 8 4.03 -0.40 7.61
CA THR A 8 5.36 -0.97 7.36
C THR A 8 6.41 0.09 7.04
N ARG A 9 6.02 1.33 6.71
CA ARG A 9 6.93 2.44 6.32
C ARG A 9 8.21 2.55 7.15
N MET A 10 8.13 2.42 8.46
CA MET A 10 9.29 2.56 9.36
C MET A 10 10.23 1.35 9.33
N ALA A 11 9.73 0.18 8.95
CA ALA A 11 10.51 -1.04 8.77
C ALA A 11 11.15 -1.12 7.36
N MET A 12 10.68 -0.31 6.40
CA MET A 12 11.21 -0.32 5.04
C MET A 12 12.57 0.38 4.96
N ALA A 13 13.56 -0.34 4.43
CA ALA A 13 14.81 0.23 3.96
C ALA A 13 14.60 1.06 2.68
N ASP A 14 15.51 2.01 2.44
CA ASP A 14 15.51 2.75 1.18
C ASP A 14 15.93 1.80 0.04
N GLY A 15 15.21 1.86 -1.09
CA GLY A 15 15.31 0.91 -2.19
C GLY A 15 14.60 -0.43 -1.98
N GLY A 16 13.94 -0.64 -0.82
CA GLY A 16 13.20 -1.87 -0.56
C GLY A 16 11.92 -2.01 -1.39
N GLU A 17 11.30 -3.19 -1.31
CA GLU A 17 10.06 -3.52 -2.02
C GLU A 17 8.95 -3.94 -1.06
N LEU A 18 7.76 -3.37 -1.23
CA LEU A 18 6.56 -3.76 -0.50
C LEU A 18 5.54 -4.38 -1.47
N LEU A 19 5.45 -5.70 -1.47
CA LEU A 19 4.41 -6.46 -2.17
C LEU A 19 3.16 -6.60 -1.31
N ILE A 20 2.01 -6.16 -1.83
CA ILE A 20 0.71 -6.22 -1.14
C ILE A 20 -0.19 -7.19 -1.90
N LEU A 21 -0.41 -8.36 -1.30
CA LEU A 21 -1.40 -9.34 -1.75
C LEU A 21 -2.79 -8.94 -1.23
N ALA A 22 -3.67 -8.49 -2.11
CA ALA A 22 -4.98 -8.00 -1.70
C ALA A 22 -6.07 -8.36 -2.73
N PRO A 23 -6.44 -9.65 -2.84
CA PRO A 23 -7.30 -10.14 -3.91
C PRO A 23 -8.71 -9.55 -3.91
N GLY A 24 -9.23 -9.11 -2.75
CA GLY A 24 -10.56 -8.51 -2.62
C GLY A 24 -10.56 -6.98 -2.59
N VAL A 25 -9.49 -6.33 -3.07
CA VAL A 25 -9.46 -4.87 -3.21
C VAL A 25 -9.98 -4.50 -4.60
N GLU A 26 -11.14 -3.85 -4.61
CA GLU A 26 -11.86 -3.42 -5.83
C GLU A 26 -11.76 -1.90 -6.07
N ARG A 27 -11.37 -1.14 -5.04
CA ARG A 27 -11.23 0.32 -5.08
C ARG A 27 -10.17 0.81 -4.09
N PHE A 28 -9.66 2.02 -4.30
CA PHE A 28 -8.68 2.65 -3.43
C PHE A 28 -9.32 3.48 -2.30
N GLY A 29 -10.46 4.12 -2.59
CA GLY A 29 -11.21 4.92 -1.62
C GLY A 29 -12.20 4.11 -0.79
N GLU A 30 -12.54 4.59 0.40
CA GLU A 30 -13.62 4.03 1.22
C GLU A 30 -15.01 4.30 0.61
N ASP A 31 -15.13 5.38 -0.15
CA ASP A 31 -16.31 5.79 -0.90
C ASP A 31 -15.91 6.26 -2.32
N ASP A 32 -16.91 6.43 -3.18
CA ASP A 32 -16.71 6.73 -4.59
C ASP A 32 -16.06 8.11 -4.83
N GLN A 33 -16.35 9.09 -3.96
CA GLN A 33 -15.76 10.43 -4.08
C GLN A 33 -14.26 10.37 -3.76
N VAL A 34 -13.89 9.72 -2.67
CA VAL A 34 -12.48 9.55 -2.27
C VAL A 34 -11.73 8.70 -3.30
N ASP A 35 -12.36 7.67 -3.85
CA ASP A 35 -11.76 6.81 -4.87
C ASP A 35 -11.40 7.60 -6.15
N VAL A 36 -12.32 8.44 -6.64
CA VAL A 36 -12.07 9.33 -7.78
C VAL A 36 -10.91 10.28 -7.51
N LEU A 37 -10.84 10.87 -6.31
CA LEU A 37 -9.73 11.76 -5.94
C LEU A 37 -8.40 11.01 -5.90
N ILE A 38 -8.37 9.80 -5.36
CA ILE A 38 -7.16 9.00 -5.31
C ILE A 38 -6.67 8.68 -6.73
N ARG A 39 -7.58 8.26 -7.62
CA ARG A 39 -7.27 7.99 -9.02
C ARG A 39 -6.75 9.22 -9.76
N LYS A 40 -7.30 10.39 -9.46
CA LYS A 40 -6.89 11.66 -10.06
C LYS A 40 -5.49 12.10 -9.63
N TYR A 41 -5.20 12.07 -8.33
CA TYR A 41 -3.97 12.67 -7.78
C TYR A 41 -2.83 11.67 -7.61
N GLY A 42 -3.15 10.41 -7.26
CA GLY A 42 -2.18 9.34 -7.04
C GLY A 42 -1.28 9.52 -5.82
N TYR A 43 -0.68 8.44 -5.37
CA TYR A 43 0.24 8.33 -4.24
C TYR A 43 1.65 8.82 -4.61
N ARG A 44 1.80 10.14 -4.76
CA ARG A 44 3.03 10.78 -5.26
C ARG A 44 3.87 11.48 -4.20
N GLY A 45 3.68 11.11 -2.92
CA GLY A 45 4.45 11.65 -1.80
C GLY A 45 3.91 12.97 -1.26
N ARG A 46 4.40 13.33 -0.06
CA ARG A 46 3.90 14.48 0.71
C ARG A 46 4.00 15.80 -0.05
N LEU A 47 5.16 16.10 -0.63
CA LEU A 47 5.41 17.39 -1.27
C LEU A 47 4.53 17.57 -2.51
N ASN A 48 4.36 16.51 -3.31
CA ASN A 48 3.46 16.57 -4.47
C ASN A 48 2.01 16.79 -4.04
N THR A 49 1.53 16.04 -3.04
CA THR A 49 0.15 16.21 -2.56
C THR A 49 -0.12 17.61 -2.02
N LEU A 50 0.84 18.20 -1.28
CA LEU A 50 0.70 19.58 -0.79
C LEU A 50 0.69 20.60 -1.94
N ALA A 51 1.56 20.43 -2.95
CA ALA A 51 1.55 21.27 -4.13
C ALA A 51 0.23 21.17 -4.89
N GLU A 52 -0.33 19.96 -5.08
CA GLU A 52 -1.65 19.79 -5.69
C GLU A 52 -2.77 20.40 -4.84
N PHE A 53 -2.66 20.32 -3.51
CA PHE A 53 -3.64 20.90 -2.59
C PHE A 53 -3.70 22.44 -2.68
N GLU A 54 -2.55 23.09 -2.85
CA GLU A 54 -2.42 24.56 -2.90
C GLU A 54 -2.93 25.17 -4.22
N LYS A 55 -2.92 24.40 -5.33
CA LYS A 55 -3.37 24.85 -6.66
C LYS A 55 -4.85 25.26 -6.69
N PRO A 56 -5.23 26.52 -7.00
CA PRO A 56 -6.62 26.99 -7.00
C PRO A 56 -7.61 26.10 -7.77
N GLU A 57 -7.20 25.49 -8.87
CA GLU A 57 -7.97 24.58 -9.72
C GLU A 57 -8.37 23.26 -9.02
N ASN A 58 -7.62 22.83 -8.01
CA ASN A 58 -7.85 21.57 -7.27
C ASN A 58 -8.75 21.78 -6.04
N ALA A 59 -9.85 22.50 -6.23
CA ALA A 59 -10.81 22.78 -5.15
C ALA A 59 -11.48 21.50 -4.60
N ASP A 60 -11.56 20.45 -5.41
CA ASP A 60 -12.06 19.13 -5.04
C ASP A 60 -11.19 18.46 -3.96
N LEU A 61 -9.86 18.55 -4.07
CA LEU A 61 -8.93 18.02 -3.07
C LEU A 61 -8.96 18.83 -1.77
N ARG A 62 -9.05 20.17 -1.86
CA ARG A 62 -9.16 21.04 -0.67
C ARG A 62 -10.43 20.82 0.13
N LYS A 63 -11.54 20.56 -0.55
CA LYS A 63 -12.81 20.21 0.09
C LYS A 63 -12.78 18.82 0.74
N ASN A 64 -11.77 18.00 0.42
CA ASN A 64 -11.60 16.63 0.89
C ASN A 64 -10.23 16.42 1.54
N MET A 65 -9.97 17.13 2.65
CA MET A 65 -8.71 17.04 3.39
C MET A 65 -8.36 15.61 3.83
N GLY A 66 -9.37 14.77 4.10
CA GLY A 66 -9.17 13.35 4.40
C GLY A 66 -8.52 12.57 3.25
N ALA A 67 -8.94 12.84 2.00
CA ALA A 67 -8.31 12.24 0.81
C ALA A 67 -6.87 12.73 0.65
N ALA A 68 -6.61 14.03 0.86
CA ALA A 68 -5.25 14.57 0.84
C ALA A 68 -4.34 13.90 1.89
N ALA A 69 -4.82 13.73 3.12
CA ALA A 69 -4.09 13.02 4.16
C ALA A 69 -3.85 11.54 3.79
N HIS A 70 -4.84 10.87 3.21
CA HIS A 70 -4.71 9.49 2.74
C HIS A 70 -3.65 9.34 1.66
N LEU A 71 -3.60 10.26 0.69
CA LEU A 71 -2.57 10.28 -0.36
C LEU A 71 -1.16 10.42 0.23
N ILE A 72 -0.99 11.30 1.22
CA ILE A 72 0.30 11.48 1.90
C ILE A 72 0.73 10.20 2.61
N HIS A 73 -0.15 9.58 3.40
CA HIS A 73 0.16 8.38 4.17
C HIS A 73 0.32 7.12 3.29
N GLY A 74 -0.43 7.03 2.19
CA GLY A 74 -0.36 5.93 1.24
C GLY A 74 0.84 5.99 0.29
N SER A 75 1.65 7.05 0.34
CA SER A 75 2.81 7.21 -0.52
C SER A 75 4.09 6.69 0.13
N SER A 76 4.97 6.03 -0.63
CA SER A 76 6.32 5.68 -0.13
C SER A 76 7.21 6.92 0.05
N GLY A 77 6.94 7.99 -0.70
CA GLY A 77 7.79 9.18 -0.74
C GLY A 77 9.12 8.93 -1.45
N GLY A 78 9.13 7.99 -2.41
CA GLY A 78 10.32 7.63 -3.19
C GLY A 78 11.33 6.74 -2.46
N ARG A 79 11.04 6.34 -1.21
CA ARG A 79 11.95 5.51 -0.40
C ARG A 79 11.93 4.04 -0.78
N PHE A 80 10.79 3.49 -1.16
CA PHE A 80 10.61 2.08 -1.50
C PHE A 80 9.53 1.94 -2.59
N SER A 81 9.54 0.84 -3.32
CA SER A 81 8.50 0.51 -4.28
C SER A 81 7.31 -0.15 -3.61
N ILE A 82 6.11 0.07 -4.15
CA ILE A 82 4.88 -0.53 -3.65
C ILE A 82 4.24 -1.26 -4.84
N THR A 83 4.11 -2.57 -4.72
CA THR A 83 3.50 -3.43 -5.72
C THR A 83 2.15 -3.94 -5.21
N TYR A 84 1.09 -3.66 -5.95
CA TYR A 84 -0.24 -4.19 -5.69
C TYR A 84 -0.48 -5.43 -6.56
N ALA A 85 -0.75 -6.55 -5.89
CA ALA A 85 -1.25 -7.78 -6.50
C ALA A 85 -2.73 -7.93 -6.14
N VAL A 86 -3.60 -7.50 -7.06
CA VAL A 86 -5.06 -7.45 -6.90
C VAL A 86 -5.73 -8.05 -8.14
N ARG A 87 -7.01 -8.43 -8.04
CA ARG A 87 -7.77 -9.01 -9.16
C ARG A 87 -8.67 -8.00 -9.87
N ASP A 88 -9.32 -7.13 -9.10
CA ASP A 88 -10.46 -6.35 -9.59
C ASP A 88 -10.13 -4.89 -9.95
N ILE A 89 -8.85 -4.52 -9.96
CA ILE A 89 -8.38 -3.20 -10.45
C ILE A 89 -7.36 -3.44 -11.55
N SER A 90 -7.53 -2.74 -12.68
CA SER A 90 -6.63 -2.93 -13.83
C SER A 90 -5.21 -2.43 -13.56
N ARG A 91 -4.23 -3.02 -14.25
CA ARG A 91 -2.83 -2.56 -14.23
C ARG A 91 -2.71 -1.05 -14.45
N ALA A 92 -3.41 -0.51 -15.45
CA ALA A 92 -3.35 0.91 -15.79
C ALA A 92 -3.84 1.81 -14.65
N GLU A 93 -4.86 1.38 -13.89
CA GLU A 93 -5.37 2.14 -12.75
C GLU A 93 -4.40 2.09 -11.55
N ILE A 94 -3.79 0.93 -11.28
CA ILE A 94 -2.75 0.78 -10.26
C ILE A 94 -1.54 1.65 -10.58
N GLU A 95 -1.06 1.62 -11.82
CA GLU A 95 0.07 2.43 -12.29
C GLU A 95 -0.28 3.93 -12.30
N GLY A 96 -1.53 4.27 -12.66
CA GLY A 96 -2.03 5.65 -12.65
C GLY A 96 -1.94 6.32 -11.27
N VAL A 97 -2.18 5.56 -10.20
CA VAL A 97 -2.03 6.04 -8.82
C VAL A 97 -0.59 6.01 -8.31
N GLY A 98 0.38 5.59 -9.11
CA GLY A 98 1.81 5.61 -8.75
C GLY A 98 2.31 4.37 -8.01
N PHE A 99 1.59 3.24 -8.08
CA PHE A 99 2.07 1.94 -7.62
C PHE A 99 2.50 1.06 -8.80
N GLN A 100 3.24 0.00 -8.50
CA GLN A 100 3.51 -1.08 -9.46
C GLN A 100 2.36 -2.10 -9.40
N SER A 101 2.09 -2.76 -10.52
CA SER A 101 1.06 -3.79 -10.63
C SER A 101 1.67 -5.16 -10.91
N ALA A 102 1.22 -6.15 -10.14
CA ALA A 102 1.49 -7.56 -10.40
C ALA A 102 0.17 -8.35 -10.49
N ASP A 103 0.18 -9.46 -11.22
CA ASP A 103 -0.97 -10.36 -11.29
C ASP A 103 -1.06 -11.18 -9.99
N TYR A 104 -2.22 -11.15 -9.34
CA TYR A 104 -2.40 -11.85 -8.07
C TYR A 104 -2.22 -13.37 -8.19
N ASP A 105 -2.78 -13.98 -9.24
CA ASP A 105 -2.80 -15.43 -9.43
C ASP A 105 -1.42 -15.97 -9.86
N GLU A 106 -0.57 -15.13 -10.43
CA GLU A 106 0.85 -15.44 -10.65
C GLU A 106 1.65 -15.34 -9.36
N VAL A 107 1.53 -14.21 -8.63
CA VAL A 107 2.35 -13.93 -7.45
C VAL A 107 2.09 -14.93 -6.32
N ILE A 108 0.84 -15.38 -6.12
CA ILE A 108 0.51 -16.33 -5.06
C ILE A 108 1.12 -17.72 -5.27
N ARG A 109 1.56 -18.07 -6.49
CA ARG A 109 2.26 -19.34 -6.74
C ARG A 109 3.63 -19.38 -6.08
N THR A 110 4.27 -18.22 -5.97
CA THR A 110 5.57 -18.03 -5.31
C THR A 110 5.37 -17.69 -3.83
N TYR A 111 4.58 -16.65 -3.53
CA TYR A 111 4.40 -16.13 -2.17
C TYR A 111 3.04 -16.53 -1.58
N ASP A 112 2.80 -17.83 -1.40
CA ASP A 112 1.53 -18.39 -0.89
C ASP A 112 1.30 -18.08 0.61
N PRO A 113 0.34 -17.19 0.97
CA PRO A 113 0.09 -16.82 2.37
C PRO A 113 -0.31 -17.99 3.27
N ALA A 114 -0.82 -19.09 2.72
CA ALA A 114 -1.20 -20.27 3.50
C ALA A 114 0.03 -21.09 3.96
N LYS A 115 1.18 -20.88 3.33
CA LYS A 115 2.45 -21.56 3.64
C LYS A 115 3.42 -20.70 4.41
N LEU A 116 3.26 -19.38 4.36
CA LEU A 116 4.14 -18.43 5.02
C LEU A 116 3.80 -18.27 6.50
N SER A 117 4.83 -18.14 7.32
CA SER A 117 4.70 -17.79 8.75
C SER A 117 4.97 -16.32 8.97
N TYR A 118 4.33 -15.69 9.95
CA TYR A 118 4.64 -14.30 10.30
C TYR A 118 6.15 -14.15 10.61
N GLY A 119 6.80 -13.14 10.02
CA GLY A 119 8.23 -12.90 10.17
C GLY A 119 9.05 -13.31 8.96
N TYR A 120 10.33 -13.62 9.17
CA TYR A 120 11.25 -13.99 8.10
C TYR A 120 10.92 -15.38 7.52
N ASN A 121 10.90 -15.49 6.19
CA ASN A 121 10.74 -16.73 5.44
C ASN A 121 11.78 -16.74 4.31
N THR A 122 12.12 -17.93 3.82
CA THR A 122 12.89 -18.10 2.59
C THR A 122 12.00 -18.69 1.51
N VAL A 123 11.84 -17.98 0.39
CA VAL A 123 11.03 -18.38 -0.77
C VAL A 123 11.96 -18.36 -1.98
N ASP A 124 12.13 -19.50 -2.67
CA ASP A 124 13.00 -19.60 -3.85
C ASP A 124 14.42 -19.01 -3.69
N SER A 125 15.00 -19.14 -2.48
CA SER A 125 16.32 -18.58 -2.07
C SER A 125 16.35 -17.07 -1.80
N GLU A 126 15.20 -16.40 -1.87
CA GLU A 126 15.00 -15.02 -1.42
C GLU A 126 14.53 -15.01 0.04
N GLU A 127 15.09 -14.11 0.85
CA GLU A 127 14.58 -13.84 2.21
C GLU A 127 13.52 -12.74 2.17
N ILE A 128 12.34 -13.03 2.72
CA ILE A 128 11.23 -12.08 2.80
C ILE A 128 10.72 -11.96 4.23
N TYR A 129 10.12 -10.82 4.58
CA TYR A 129 9.40 -10.65 5.85
C TYR A 129 7.89 -10.62 5.60
N PHE A 130 7.18 -11.65 6.04
CA PHE A 130 5.75 -11.81 5.79
C PHE A 130 4.90 -11.24 6.94
N ILE A 131 3.91 -10.42 6.58
CA ILE A 131 2.91 -9.86 7.50
C ILE A 131 1.51 -10.26 6.99
N PRO A 132 0.81 -11.19 7.65
CA PRO A 132 -0.45 -11.73 7.13
C PRO A 132 -1.60 -10.71 7.13
N ASN A 133 -1.68 -9.86 8.16
CA ASN A 133 -2.79 -8.92 8.34
C ASN A 133 -2.26 -7.55 8.77
N PRO A 134 -1.68 -6.75 7.86
CA PRO A 134 -1.04 -5.49 8.21
C PRO A 134 -2.03 -4.39 8.67
N ALA A 135 -3.34 -4.63 8.53
CA ALA A 135 -4.39 -3.75 9.02
C ALA A 135 -4.70 -3.95 10.52
N LEU A 136 -4.38 -5.11 11.09
CA LEU A 136 -4.60 -5.38 12.51
C LEU A 136 -3.54 -4.62 13.33
N GLY A 137 -3.98 -3.94 14.38
CA GLY A 137 -3.07 -3.23 15.28
C GLY A 137 -2.09 -4.20 15.95
N LEU A 138 -0.82 -3.80 16.01
CA LEU A 138 0.27 -4.56 16.66
C LEU A 138 0.18 -4.47 18.19
N TRP A 139 -0.98 -4.75 18.78
CA TRP A 139 -1.06 -5.00 20.22
C TRP A 139 -0.61 -6.44 20.43
N ILE A 140 0.61 -6.61 20.90
CA ILE A 140 1.16 -7.90 21.24
C ILE A 140 1.40 -7.94 22.73
N ASP A 141 0.93 -9.01 23.36
CA ASP A 141 1.24 -9.29 24.75
C ASP A 141 2.74 -9.50 24.91
N ARG A 142 3.34 -8.85 25.91
CA ARG A 142 4.78 -8.93 26.16
C ARG A 142 5.21 -10.37 26.45
N GLU A 143 4.33 -11.16 27.05
CA GLU A 143 4.56 -12.58 27.36
C GLU A 143 4.79 -13.44 26.11
N ARG A 144 4.34 -12.99 24.92
CA ARG A 144 4.59 -13.70 23.66
C ARG A 144 6.02 -13.58 23.13
N PHE A 145 6.83 -12.67 23.68
CA PHE A 145 8.25 -12.56 23.34
C PHE A 145 9.15 -13.44 24.23
N GLU A 146 8.58 -14.06 25.26
CA GLU A 146 9.31 -14.88 26.23
C GLU A 146 9.15 -16.39 25.97
N GLN A 147 8.50 -16.77 24.86
CA GLN A 147 8.31 -18.16 24.40
C GLN A 147 9.32 -18.57 23.35
#